data_AF-A0AAE4V5P9-F1
#
_entry.id   AF-A0AAE4V5P9-F1
#
_cell.length_a   1.000
_cell.length_b   1.000
_cell.length_c   1.000
_cell.angle_alpha   90.00
_cell.angle_beta   90.00
_cell.angle_gamma   90.00
#
_symmetry.space_group_name_H-M   'P 1'
#
loop_
_entity.id
_entity.type
_entity.pdbx_description
1 polymer ?
#
loop_
_entity_poly.entity_id
_entity_poly.type
_entity_poly.pdbx_seq_one_letter_code
_entity_poly.pdbx_strand_id
1 'polypeptide(L)'
;MRRESWGFAIGSVLFALGALQVYGDAVGREIDNATYFVGSLFFTAAAYIQLRLSGRPVPGAESLRAERYDWWAALIQFAGTLLFNLSTGVALVHGLTVEQDEAWQWRPDLFGSTAFLVASGLAVVATTETDKLWDPHARNWRSTWLNMIGSVAFGVSAVASFILPGTDMPADPVAADLGTFVGALCFLVAALLMRPPHRTYSSNQSSTRS
;
A
#
# COMPACT_ATOMS: atom_id res chain seq x y z
N MET A 1 -7.53 -10.50 13.00
CA MET A 1 -7.07 -9.52 12.00
C MET A 1 -8.27 -9.03 11.19
N ARG A 2 -8.25 -7.77 10.76
CA ARG A 2 -9.24 -7.21 9.83
C ARG A 2 -9.11 -7.92 8.46
N ARG A 3 -10.14 -7.86 7.60
CA ARG A 3 -10.12 -8.62 6.33
C ARG A 3 -9.09 -8.04 5.36
N GLU A 4 -8.99 -6.72 5.31
CA GLU A 4 -8.02 -5.95 4.53
C GLU A 4 -6.57 -6.24 4.94
N SER A 5 -6.29 -6.47 6.23
CA SER A 5 -4.91 -6.62 6.70
C SER A 5 -4.23 -7.90 6.18
N TRP A 6 -4.99 -8.93 5.85
CA TRP A 6 -4.45 -10.15 5.23
C TRP A 6 -3.89 -9.88 3.83
N GLY A 7 -4.61 -9.11 3.01
CA GLY A 7 -4.13 -8.75 1.68
C GLY A 7 -2.88 -7.87 1.76
N PHE A 8 -2.86 -6.89 2.67
CA PHE A 8 -1.65 -6.09 2.91
C PHE A 8 -0.46 -6.95 3.39
N ALA A 9 -0.68 -7.91 4.28
CA ALA A 9 0.38 -8.80 4.77
C ALA A 9 0.94 -9.70 3.66
N ILE A 10 0.08 -10.37 2.89
CA ILE A 10 0.50 -11.25 1.79
C ILE A 10 1.24 -10.43 0.72
N GLY A 11 0.67 -9.29 0.32
CA GLY A 11 1.31 -8.39 -0.63
C GLY A 11 2.69 -7.97 -0.14
N SER A 12 2.82 -7.53 1.12
CA SER A 12 4.09 -7.11 1.70
C SER A 12 5.14 -8.23 1.71
N VAL A 13 4.75 -9.48 2.02
CA VAL A 13 5.68 -10.61 1.96
C VAL A 13 6.21 -10.84 0.55
N LEU A 14 5.34 -10.76 -0.47
CA LEU A 14 5.75 -10.93 -1.86
C LEU A 14 6.70 -9.81 -2.33
N PHE A 15 6.42 -8.56 -1.95
CA PHE A 15 7.31 -7.43 -2.21
C PHE A 15 8.67 -7.57 -1.53
N ALA A 16 8.69 -8.01 -0.27
CA ALA A 16 9.92 -8.27 0.45
C ALA A 16 10.71 -9.41 -0.20
N LEU A 17 10.04 -10.45 -0.68
CA LEU A 17 10.67 -11.58 -1.36
C LEU A 17 11.29 -11.16 -2.69
N GLY A 18 10.56 -10.42 -3.52
CA GLY A 18 11.09 -9.93 -4.80
C GLY A 18 12.28 -8.99 -4.64
N ALA A 19 12.33 -8.22 -3.55
CA ALA A 19 13.44 -7.32 -3.27
C ALA A 19 14.72 -8.03 -2.80
N LEU A 20 14.68 -9.35 -2.60
CA LEU A 20 15.88 -10.13 -2.28
C LEU A 20 16.57 -10.56 -3.56
N GLN A 21 17.76 -10.02 -3.82
CA GLN A 21 18.56 -10.39 -4.98
C GLN A 21 18.76 -11.91 -5.11
N VAL A 22 18.98 -12.62 -3.99
CA VAL A 22 19.13 -14.08 -3.97
C VAL A 22 17.89 -14.81 -4.51
N TYR A 23 16.68 -14.26 -4.27
CA TYR A 23 15.45 -14.81 -4.81
C TYR A 23 15.37 -14.59 -6.32
N GLY A 24 15.59 -13.35 -6.79
CA GLY A 24 15.60 -13.00 -8.20
C GLY A 24 16.62 -13.81 -9.01
N ASP A 25 17.83 -14.01 -8.48
CA ASP A 25 18.87 -14.84 -9.09
C ASP A 25 18.47 -16.32 -9.20
N ALA A 26 17.67 -16.82 -8.26
CA ALA A 26 17.24 -18.22 -8.23
C ALA A 26 16.04 -18.51 -9.14
N VAL A 27 15.08 -17.58 -9.25
CA VAL A 27 13.83 -17.79 -10.01
C VAL A 27 13.84 -17.16 -11.40
N GLY A 28 14.77 -16.23 -11.66
CA GLY A 28 14.85 -15.47 -12.89
C GLY A 28 13.86 -14.31 -12.95
N ARG A 29 14.13 -13.36 -13.85
CA ARG A 29 13.41 -12.07 -13.97
C ARG A 29 11.90 -12.22 -14.15
N GLU A 30 11.45 -13.21 -14.92
CA GLU A 30 10.03 -13.40 -15.21
C GLU A 30 9.23 -13.75 -13.95
N ILE A 31 9.72 -14.71 -13.16
CA ILE A 31 9.06 -15.14 -11.93
C ILE A 31 9.16 -14.06 -10.85
N ASP A 32 10.28 -13.32 -10.81
CA ASP A 32 10.45 -12.20 -9.89
C ASP A 32 9.45 -11.07 -10.18
N ASN A 33 9.30 -10.67 -11.45
CA ASN A 33 8.28 -9.71 -11.89
C ASN A 33 6.86 -10.21 -11.59
N ALA A 34 6.60 -11.51 -11.76
CA ALA A 34 5.30 -12.10 -11.42
C ALA A 34 5.02 -12.02 -9.92
N THR A 35 6.03 -12.23 -9.07
CA THR A 35 5.93 -12.08 -7.62
C THR A 35 5.53 -10.67 -7.22
N TYR A 36 6.15 -9.65 -7.80
CA TYR A 36 5.76 -8.25 -7.61
C TYR A 36 4.33 -7.97 -8.09
N PHE A 37 3.96 -8.49 -9.27
CA PHE A 37 2.63 -8.29 -9.83
C PHE A 37 1.55 -8.91 -8.94
N VAL A 38 1.72 -10.17 -8.52
CA VAL A 38 0.80 -10.84 -7.59
C VAL A 38 0.73 -10.09 -6.26
N GLY A 39 1.86 -9.65 -5.72
CA GLY A 39 1.90 -8.83 -4.51
C GLY A 39 1.07 -7.54 -4.63
N SER A 40 1.16 -6.86 -5.77
CA SER A 40 0.40 -5.63 -6.02
C SER A 40 -1.12 -5.87 -6.15
N LEU A 41 -1.55 -7.03 -6.65
CA LEU A 41 -2.97 -7.42 -6.68
C LEU A 41 -3.54 -7.58 -5.26
N PHE A 42 -2.78 -8.20 -4.35
CA PHE A 42 -3.18 -8.32 -2.94
C PHE A 42 -3.28 -6.95 -2.25
N PHE A 43 -2.33 -6.04 -2.50
CA PHE A 43 -2.41 -4.65 -2.02
C PHE A 43 -3.65 -3.93 -2.55
N THR A 44 -3.95 -4.08 -3.83
CA THR A 44 -5.12 -3.45 -4.49
C THR A 44 -6.42 -3.97 -3.90
N ALA A 45 -6.54 -5.29 -3.74
CA ALA A 45 -7.71 -5.91 -3.12
C ALA A 45 -7.88 -5.46 -1.66
N ALA A 46 -6.79 -5.40 -0.88
CA ALA A 46 -6.81 -4.92 0.49
C ALA A 46 -7.26 -3.45 0.59
N ALA A 47 -6.71 -2.57 -0.25
CA ALA A 47 -7.08 -1.16 -0.28
C ALA A 47 -8.55 -0.97 -0.70
N TYR A 48 -9.05 -1.77 -1.64
CA TYR A 48 -10.46 -1.78 -2.00
C TYR A 48 -11.37 -2.22 -0.85
N ILE A 49 -11.01 -3.32 -0.15
CA ILE A 49 -11.73 -3.80 1.04
C ILE A 49 -11.74 -2.71 2.11
N GLN A 50 -10.61 -2.06 2.36
CA GLN A 50 -10.49 -0.97 3.32
C GLN A 50 -11.38 0.22 2.96
N LEU A 51 -11.43 0.60 1.69
CA LEU A 51 -12.23 1.73 1.20
C LEU A 51 -13.74 1.44 1.23
N ARG A 52 -14.17 0.23 0.86
CA ARG A 52 -15.59 -0.10 0.62
C ARG A 52 -16.24 -0.96 1.70
N LEU A 53 -15.53 -1.96 2.20
CA LEU A 53 -16.09 -3.01 3.07
C LEU A 53 -15.83 -2.78 4.56
N SER A 54 -14.84 -1.95 4.91
CA SER A 54 -14.62 -1.54 6.30
C SER A 54 -15.61 -0.46 6.78
N GLY A 55 -16.66 -0.17 6.00
CA GLY A 55 -17.77 0.70 6.41
C GLY A 55 -17.45 2.20 6.44
N ARG A 56 -16.35 2.64 5.82
CA ARG A 56 -15.94 4.05 5.80
C ARG A 56 -17.01 4.90 5.10
N PRO A 57 -17.72 5.79 5.82
CA PRO A 57 -18.75 6.62 5.20
C PRO A 57 -18.10 7.62 4.23
N VAL A 58 -18.76 7.86 3.08
CA VAL A 58 -18.33 8.92 2.17
C VAL A 58 -18.56 10.26 2.88
N PRO A 59 -17.55 11.14 2.99
CA PRO A 59 -17.67 12.35 3.79
C PRO A 59 -18.71 13.31 3.21
N GLY A 60 -19.63 13.77 4.05
CA GLY A 60 -20.67 14.76 3.74
C GLY A 60 -20.39 16.12 4.38
N ALA A 61 -21.36 17.05 4.32
CA ALA A 61 -21.25 18.38 4.93
C ALA A 61 -20.99 18.32 6.45
N GLU A 62 -21.67 17.37 7.13
CA GLU A 62 -21.59 17.16 8.58
C GLU A 62 -20.38 16.34 9.04
N SER A 63 -19.59 15.77 8.11
CA SER A 63 -18.46 14.90 8.47
C SER A 63 -17.34 15.67 9.14
N LEU A 64 -16.80 15.09 10.21
CA LEU A 64 -15.68 15.65 10.95
C LEU A 64 -14.42 15.67 10.08
N ARG A 65 -13.51 16.60 10.38
CA ARG A 65 -12.24 16.75 9.65
C ARG A 65 -11.44 15.44 9.61
N ALA A 66 -11.38 14.71 10.72
CA ALA A 66 -10.67 13.43 10.81
C ALA A 66 -11.27 12.35 9.89
N GLU A 67 -12.60 12.26 9.80
CA GLU A 67 -13.31 11.33 8.91
C GLU A 67 -13.05 11.63 7.44
N ARG A 68 -13.05 12.92 7.07
CA ARG A 68 -12.70 13.37 5.71
C ARG A 68 -11.30 12.92 5.32
N TYR A 69 -10.32 13.16 6.19
CA TYR A 69 -8.94 12.76 5.93
C TYR A 69 -8.75 11.25 5.93
N ASP A 70 -9.45 10.50 6.79
CA ASP A 70 -9.39 9.03 6.76
C ASP A 70 -9.96 8.47 5.45
N TRP A 71 -11.09 9.00 4.98
CA TRP A 71 -11.67 8.55 3.71
C TRP A 71 -10.78 8.89 2.50
N TRP A 72 -10.30 10.14 2.41
CA TRP A 72 -9.39 10.54 1.32
C TRP A 72 -8.08 9.77 1.35
N ALA A 73 -7.54 9.49 2.54
CA ALA A 73 -6.37 8.64 2.67
C ALA A 73 -6.61 7.25 2.06
N ALA A 74 -7.74 6.59 2.36
CA ALA A 74 -8.05 5.29 1.76
C ALA A 74 -8.29 5.35 0.25
N LEU A 75 -8.94 6.41 -0.24
CA LEU A 75 -9.17 6.57 -1.67
C LEU A 75 -7.86 6.76 -2.43
N ILE A 76 -6.99 7.66 -1.94
CA ILE A 76 -5.69 7.93 -2.56
C ILE A 76 -4.79 6.70 -2.44
N GLN A 77 -4.82 5.98 -1.32
CA GLN A 77 -4.13 4.69 -1.17
C GLN A 77 -4.59 3.69 -2.24
N PHE A 78 -5.90 3.56 -2.44
CA PHE A 78 -6.45 2.65 -3.46
C PHE A 78 -6.03 3.06 -4.88
N ALA A 79 -6.11 4.35 -5.22
CA ALA A 79 -5.61 4.85 -6.50
C ALA A 79 -4.11 4.57 -6.67
N GLY A 80 -3.32 4.75 -5.60
CA GLY A 80 -1.89 4.40 -5.59
C GLY A 80 -1.64 2.92 -5.87
N THR A 81 -2.41 2.01 -5.27
CA THR A 81 -2.28 0.57 -5.55
C THR A 81 -2.59 0.20 -7.00
N LEU A 82 -3.54 0.88 -7.65
CA LEU A 82 -3.86 0.66 -9.07
C LEU A 82 -2.70 1.10 -9.98
N LEU A 83 -2.10 2.25 -9.70
CA LEU A 83 -0.91 2.72 -10.43
C LEU A 83 0.27 1.78 -10.23
N PHE A 84 0.46 1.29 -9.01
CA PHE A 84 1.51 0.32 -8.71
C PHE A 84 1.27 -1.01 -9.44
N ASN A 85 0.02 -1.49 -9.49
CA ASN A 85 -0.36 -2.69 -10.23
C ASN A 85 -0.13 -2.55 -11.74
N LEU A 86 -0.39 -1.36 -12.30
CA LEU A 86 -0.05 -1.06 -13.67
C LEU A 86 1.46 -1.12 -13.90
N SER A 87 2.26 -0.52 -13.00
CA SER A 87 3.72 -0.55 -13.11
C SER A 87 4.28 -1.96 -13.10
N THR A 88 3.83 -2.81 -12.17
CA THR A 88 4.28 -4.20 -12.06
C THR A 88 3.76 -5.06 -13.21
N GLY A 89 2.56 -4.76 -13.74
CA GLY A 89 2.01 -5.43 -14.91
C GLY A 89 2.79 -5.11 -16.19
N VAL A 90 3.16 -3.84 -16.38
CA VAL A 90 4.03 -3.39 -17.47
C VAL A 90 5.41 -4.07 -17.35
N ALA A 91 6.01 -4.08 -16.16
CA ALA A 91 7.28 -4.77 -15.92
C ALA A 91 7.21 -6.28 -16.19
N LEU A 92 6.10 -6.93 -15.85
CA LEU A 92 5.87 -8.34 -16.16
C LEU A 92 5.78 -8.59 -17.67
N VAL A 93 5.01 -7.79 -18.39
CA VAL A 93 4.86 -7.94 -19.85
C VAL A 93 6.17 -7.68 -20.58
N HIS A 94 6.88 -6.60 -20.23
CA HIS A 94 8.20 -6.31 -20.83
C HIS A 94 9.28 -7.31 -20.40
N GLY A 95 9.18 -7.88 -19.20
CA GLY A 95 10.07 -8.98 -18.79
C GLY A 95 9.93 -10.23 -19.65
N LEU A 96 8.80 -10.39 -20.34
CA LEU A 96 8.50 -11.50 -21.25
C LEU A 96 8.85 -11.18 -22.72
N THR A 97 9.21 -9.93 -23.06
CA THR A 97 9.53 -9.52 -24.44
C THR A 97 10.95 -8.95 -24.54
N VAL A 98 11.70 -9.28 -25.60
CA VAL A 98 13.11 -8.87 -25.77
C VAL A 98 13.27 -7.41 -26.22
N GLU A 99 12.19 -6.74 -26.64
CA GLU A 99 12.23 -5.33 -27.05
C GLU A 99 12.21 -4.40 -25.82
N GLN A 100 13.40 -3.95 -25.42
CA GLN A 100 13.58 -2.78 -24.56
C GLN A 100 13.37 -1.53 -25.42
N ASP A 101 12.11 -1.18 -25.68
CA ASP A 101 11.81 0.10 -26.32
C ASP A 101 12.11 1.25 -25.34
N GLU A 102 12.97 2.18 -25.78
CA GLU A 102 13.40 3.42 -25.11
C GLU A 102 12.26 4.42 -24.80
N ALA A 103 11.00 4.01 -24.84
CA ALA A 103 9.85 4.92 -24.88
C ALA A 103 8.81 4.61 -23.80
N TRP A 104 9.19 4.65 -22.53
CA TRP A 104 8.24 5.11 -21.51
C TRP A 104 8.93 5.90 -20.39
N GLN A 105 9.01 7.22 -20.59
CA GLN A 105 9.22 8.21 -19.51
C GLN A 105 8.09 8.20 -18.46
N TRP A 106 7.01 7.45 -18.71
CA TRP A 106 5.89 7.28 -17.78
C TRP A 106 6.21 6.13 -16.84
N ARG A 107 6.41 6.48 -15.57
CA ARG A 107 6.78 5.56 -14.49
C ARG A 107 5.65 5.52 -13.44
N PRO A 108 4.67 4.62 -13.59
CA PRO A 108 3.51 4.56 -12.70
C PRO A 108 3.88 4.24 -11.25
N ASP A 109 5.02 3.58 -11.01
CA ASP A 109 5.57 3.34 -9.67
C ASP A 109 5.83 4.65 -8.90
N LEU A 110 6.38 5.69 -9.54
CA LEU A 110 6.62 6.99 -8.92
C LEU A 110 5.30 7.67 -8.51
N PHE A 111 4.28 7.60 -9.37
CA PHE A 111 2.96 8.12 -9.05
C PHE A 111 2.27 7.30 -7.95
N GLY A 112 2.43 5.97 -7.96
CA GLY A 112 1.96 5.07 -6.90
C GLY A 112 2.59 5.37 -5.54
N SER A 113 3.92 5.50 -5.49
CA SER A 113 4.66 5.87 -4.28
C SER A 113 4.30 7.27 -3.79
N THR A 114 4.11 8.24 -4.69
CA THR A 114 3.62 9.59 -4.35
C THR A 114 2.22 9.52 -3.74
N ALA A 115 1.32 8.73 -4.32
CA ALA A 115 -0.01 8.52 -3.76
C ALA A 115 0.05 7.89 -2.36
N PHE A 116 0.91 6.90 -2.11
CA PHE A 116 1.11 6.31 -0.79
C PHE A 116 1.65 7.31 0.24
N LEU A 117 2.57 8.20 -0.17
CA LEU A 117 3.06 9.29 0.68
C LEU A 117 1.95 10.28 1.05
N VAL A 118 1.16 10.72 0.07
CA VAL A 118 0.03 11.63 0.30
C VAL A 118 -1.01 10.94 1.21
N ALA A 119 -1.37 9.70 0.91
CA ALA A 119 -2.30 8.91 1.72
C ALA A 119 -1.81 8.76 3.17
N SER A 120 -0.52 8.48 3.37
CA SER A 120 0.11 8.40 4.69
C SER A 120 0.14 9.73 5.42
N GLY A 121 0.38 10.84 4.73
CA GLY A 121 0.30 12.19 5.31
C GLY A 121 -1.09 12.52 5.83
N LEU A 122 -2.13 12.27 5.00
CA LEU A 122 -3.52 12.39 5.42
C LEU A 122 -3.85 11.44 6.58
N ALA A 123 -3.24 10.25 6.59
CA ALA A 123 -3.42 9.28 7.65
C ALA A 123 -2.91 9.76 9.01
N VAL A 124 -1.71 10.33 9.03
CA VAL A 124 -1.09 10.89 10.24
C VAL A 124 -1.94 12.04 10.78
N VAL A 125 -2.42 12.94 9.91
CA VAL A 125 -3.31 14.05 10.32
C VAL A 125 -4.63 13.54 10.88
N ALA A 126 -5.22 12.48 10.34
CA ALA A 126 -6.43 11.90 10.90
C ALA A 126 -6.18 11.26 12.29
N THR A 127 -4.98 10.75 12.56
CA THR A 127 -4.63 10.17 13.87
C THR A 127 -4.39 11.19 14.98
N THR A 128 -4.12 12.45 14.68
CA THR A 128 -4.02 13.48 15.74
C THR A 128 -5.37 13.77 16.42
N GLU A 129 -6.48 13.34 15.81
CA GLU A 129 -7.84 13.44 16.38
C GLU A 129 -8.51 12.04 16.43
N THR A 130 -7.77 11.01 16.87
CA THR A 130 -8.22 9.59 16.85
C THR A 130 -9.56 9.36 17.54
N ASP A 131 -9.87 10.10 18.62
CA ASP A 131 -11.15 9.99 19.36
C ASP A 131 -12.38 10.43 18.56
N LYS A 132 -12.17 11.12 17.44
CA LYS A 132 -13.23 11.62 16.54
C LYS A 132 -13.37 10.79 15.26
N LEU A 133 -12.63 9.69 15.13
CA LEU A 133 -12.77 8.78 14.00
C LEU A 133 -14.03 7.92 14.16
N TRP A 134 -14.63 7.53 13.02
CA TRP A 134 -15.78 6.62 12.99
C TRP A 134 -15.50 5.29 13.72
N ASP A 135 -14.24 4.83 13.70
CA ASP A 135 -13.73 3.76 14.54
C ASP A 135 -12.35 4.17 15.09
N PRO A 136 -12.26 4.60 16.37
CA PRO A 136 -11.00 4.99 17.02
C PRO A 136 -9.94 3.87 17.04
N HIS A 137 -10.34 2.61 16.87
CA HIS A 137 -9.44 1.46 16.83
C HIS A 137 -9.06 1.03 15.41
N ALA A 138 -9.70 1.60 14.38
CA ALA A 138 -9.33 1.36 12.98
C ALA A 138 -7.94 1.90 12.64
N ARG A 139 -7.47 2.89 13.40
CA ARG A 139 -6.18 3.55 13.18
C ARG A 139 -5.37 3.64 14.46
N ASN A 140 -4.42 2.73 14.60
CA ASN A 140 -3.40 2.85 15.65
C ASN A 140 -2.26 3.74 15.14
N TRP A 141 -1.82 4.69 15.98
CA TRP A 141 -0.65 5.53 15.76
C TRP A 141 0.57 4.75 15.23
N ARG A 142 0.85 3.58 15.81
CA ARG A 142 1.98 2.72 15.40
C ARG A 142 1.87 2.26 13.95
N SER A 143 0.70 1.74 13.55
CA SER A 143 0.46 1.27 12.19
C SER A 143 0.51 2.43 11.19
N THR A 144 0.04 3.61 11.58
CA THR A 144 0.03 4.81 10.73
C THR A 144 1.45 5.30 10.44
N TRP A 145 2.32 5.39 11.45
CA TRP A 145 3.72 5.76 11.25
C TRP A 145 4.52 4.71 10.51
N LEU A 146 4.25 3.42 10.72
CA LEU A 146 4.87 2.36 9.93
C LEU A 146 4.48 2.47 8.44
N ASN A 147 3.21 2.76 8.13
CA ASN A 147 2.80 3.02 6.74
C ASN A 147 3.49 4.28 6.18
N MET A 148 3.68 5.33 6.98
CA MET A 148 4.41 6.52 6.54
C MET A 148 5.88 6.20 6.23
N ILE A 149 6.60 5.55 7.15
CA ILE A 149 8.00 5.14 6.95
C ILE A 149 8.12 4.22 5.74
N GLY A 150 7.18 3.27 5.60
CA GLY A 150 7.16 2.36 4.45
C GLY A 150 6.94 3.09 3.12
N SER A 151 6.05 4.08 3.11
CA SER A 151 5.79 4.91 1.91
C SER A 151 6.99 5.77 1.53
N VAL A 152 7.73 6.29 2.50
CA VAL A 152 9.00 7.01 2.26
C VAL A 152 10.05 6.07 1.67
N ALA A 153 10.22 4.87 2.25
CA ALA A 153 11.17 3.89 1.74
C ALA A 153 10.83 3.44 0.29
N PHE A 154 9.56 3.19 -0.02
CA PHE A 154 9.10 2.93 -1.38
C PHE A 154 9.30 4.12 -2.32
N GLY A 155 9.11 5.35 -1.83
CA GLY A 155 9.40 6.57 -2.59
C GLY A 155 10.88 6.69 -2.95
N VAL A 156 11.77 6.42 -2.00
CA VAL A 156 13.22 6.38 -2.24
C VAL A 156 13.58 5.31 -3.25
N SER A 157 12.99 4.11 -3.14
CA SER A 157 13.19 3.03 -4.11
C SER A 157 12.81 3.43 -5.54
N ALA A 158 11.63 4.06 -5.72
CA ALA A 158 11.18 4.54 -7.02
C ALA A 158 12.11 5.61 -7.63
N VAL A 159 12.78 6.42 -6.79
CA VAL A 159 13.78 7.40 -7.23
C VAL A 159 15.15 6.75 -7.49
N ALA A 160 15.52 5.71 -6.76
CA ALA A 160 16.76 4.98 -6.97
C ALA A 160 16.73 4.10 -8.24
N SER A 161 15.53 3.65 -8.64
CA SER A 161 15.35 2.79 -9.81
C SER A 161 15.46 3.52 -11.16
N PHE A 162 15.70 4.84 -11.18
CA PHE A 162 15.81 5.62 -12.42
C PHE A 162 16.96 5.11 -13.28
N ILE A 163 16.69 4.79 -14.54
CA ILE A 163 17.72 4.32 -15.47
C ILE A 163 18.59 5.51 -15.89
N LEU A 164 19.92 5.36 -15.85
CA LEU A 164 20.82 6.41 -16.29
C LEU A 164 20.76 6.56 -17.82
N PRO A 165 20.65 7.78 -18.37
CA PRO A 165 20.65 7.99 -19.82
C PRO A 165 21.89 7.38 -20.49
N GLY A 166 21.67 6.52 -21.48
CA GLY A 166 22.75 5.83 -22.20
C GLY A 166 23.28 4.55 -21.53
N THR A 167 22.67 4.11 -20.43
CA THR A 167 22.96 2.82 -19.78
C THR A 167 21.66 2.09 -19.49
N ASP A 168 21.58 0.78 -19.70
CA ASP A 168 20.39 -0.02 -19.34
C ASP A 168 20.32 -0.36 -17.83
N MET A 169 21.00 0.43 -16.98
CA MET A 169 21.15 0.17 -15.55
C MET A 169 20.44 1.23 -14.71
N PRO A 170 19.83 0.84 -13.58
CA PRO A 170 19.33 1.78 -12.57
C PRO A 170 20.45 2.66 -11.99
N ALA A 171 20.09 3.83 -11.49
CA ALA A 171 20.99 4.79 -10.85
C ALA A 171 21.60 4.23 -9.58
N ASP A 172 20.79 3.55 -8.78
CA ASP A 172 21.26 2.81 -7.62
C ASP A 172 20.37 1.56 -7.41
N PRO A 173 20.75 0.41 -8.00
CA PRO A 173 20.00 -0.83 -7.83
C PRO A 173 19.89 -1.27 -6.36
N VAL A 174 20.95 -1.05 -5.58
CA VAL A 174 20.99 -1.45 -4.17
C VAL A 174 20.01 -0.60 -3.36
N ALA A 175 19.97 0.71 -3.58
CA ALA A 175 18.99 1.57 -2.92
C ALA A 175 17.54 1.28 -3.35
N ALA A 176 17.32 0.86 -4.61
CA ALA A 176 16.00 0.44 -5.08
C ALA A 176 15.51 -0.82 -4.33
N ASP A 177 16.34 -1.85 -4.25
CA ASP A 177 15.99 -3.11 -3.57
C ASP A 177 15.83 -2.90 -2.06
N LEU A 178 16.76 -2.18 -1.43
CA LEU A 178 16.69 -1.88 0.00
C LEU A 178 15.45 -1.05 0.35
N GLY A 179 15.12 -0.03 -0.45
CA GLY A 179 13.95 0.80 -0.22
C GLY A 179 12.64 -0.01 -0.32
N THR A 180 12.55 -0.89 -1.32
CA THR A 180 11.42 -1.81 -1.49
C THR A 180 11.31 -2.78 -0.33
N PHE A 181 12.42 -3.39 0.10
CA PHE A 181 12.46 -4.36 1.20
C PHE A 181 12.06 -3.72 2.53
N VAL A 182 12.67 -2.58 2.89
CA VAL A 182 12.35 -1.84 4.12
C VAL A 182 10.89 -1.39 4.09
N GLY A 183 10.43 -0.88 2.95
CA GLY A 183 9.03 -0.49 2.74
C GLY A 183 8.07 -1.63 3.00
N ALA A 184 8.35 -2.79 2.40
CA ALA A 184 7.55 -4.00 2.53
C ALA A 184 7.50 -4.50 3.99
N LEU A 185 8.62 -4.50 4.71
CA LEU A 185 8.63 -4.85 6.14
C LEU A 185 7.80 -3.90 6.99
N CYS A 186 7.89 -2.59 6.72
CA CYS A 186 7.08 -1.60 7.43
C CYS A 186 5.58 -1.84 7.22
N PHE A 187 5.15 -2.07 5.97
CA PHE A 187 3.76 -2.39 5.64
C PHE A 187 3.30 -3.71 6.25
N LEU A 188 4.16 -4.73 6.27
CA LEU A 188 3.88 -6.01 6.92
C LEU A 188 3.61 -5.83 8.41
N VAL A 189 4.51 -5.17 9.13
CA VAL A 189 4.33 -4.92 10.57
C VAL A 189 3.10 -4.06 10.81
N ALA A 190 2.85 -3.04 9.97
CA ALA A 190 1.66 -2.20 10.07
C ALA A 190 0.36 -3.01 9.91
N ALA A 191 0.32 -3.93 8.95
CA ALA A 191 -0.81 -4.82 8.69
C ALA A 191 -1.03 -5.80 9.85
N LEU A 192 0.03 -6.40 10.38
CA LEU A 192 -0.04 -7.34 11.50
C LEU A 192 -0.54 -6.65 12.80
N LEU A 193 -0.27 -5.36 12.96
CA LEU A 193 -0.76 -4.56 14.09
C LEU A 193 -2.22 -4.10 13.97
N MET A 194 -2.88 -4.28 12.81
CA MET A 194 -4.29 -3.92 12.63
C MET A 194 -5.21 -4.84 13.44
N ARG A 195 -5.93 -4.26 14.41
CA ARG A 195 -6.83 -4.99 15.31
C ARG A 195 -8.24 -5.14 14.73
N PRO A 196 -8.96 -6.24 15.04
CA PRO A 196 -10.36 -6.38 14.68
C PRO A 196 -11.21 -5.26 15.33
N PRO A 197 -12.30 -4.80 14.69
CA PRO A 197 -13.30 -3.97 15.37
C PRO A 197 -13.89 -4.75 16.55
N HIS A 198 -14.05 -4.11 17.71
CA HIS A 198 -14.86 -4.67 18.79
C HIS A 198 -16.32 -4.75 18.31
N ARG A 199 -16.94 -5.93 18.38
CA ARG A 199 -18.40 -6.03 18.26
C ARG A 199 -19.01 -5.41 19.53
N THR A 200 -19.44 -4.16 19.46
CA THR A 200 -20.39 -3.63 20.44
C THR A 200 -21.71 -4.35 20.25
N TYR A 201 -21.93 -5.40 21.05
CA TYR A 201 -23.24 -6.03 21.17
C TYR A 201 -24.17 -5.00 21.82
N SER A 202 -25.04 -4.36 21.03
CA SER A 202 -26.05 -3.45 21.57
C SER A 202 -27.12 -4.30 22.25
N SER A 203 -27.10 -4.36 23.58
CA SER A 203 -28.02 -5.14 24.42
C SER A 203 -29.42 -4.52 24.56
N ASN A 204 -29.94 -3.81 23.54
CA ASN A 204 -31.13 -2.96 23.68
C ASN A 204 -32.28 -3.28 22.72
N GLN A 205 -32.54 -4.57 22.44
CA GLN A 205 -33.72 -5.00 21.66
C GLN A 205 -34.66 -5.99 22.38
N SER A 206 -34.56 -6.15 23.70
CA SER A 206 -35.47 -7.04 24.44
C SER A 206 -36.56 -6.36 25.28
N SER A 207 -36.74 -5.04 25.23
CA SER A 207 -37.70 -4.33 26.11
C SER A 207 -38.84 -3.60 25.38
N THR A 208 -39.33 -4.12 24.25
CA THR A 208 -40.59 -3.66 23.67
C THR A 208 -41.45 -4.82 23.15
N ARG A 209 -41.78 -5.76 24.03
CA ARG A 209 -42.98 -6.59 23.93
C ARG A 209 -43.47 -6.91 25.35
N SER A 210 -44.29 -6.02 25.89
CA SER A 210 -45.26 -6.31 26.95
C SER A 210 -46.61 -5.84 26.46
#